data_AF-Q5XWS5-F1
#
_entry.id   AF-Q5XWS5-F1
#
_cell.length_a   1.000
_cell.length_b   1.000
_cell.length_c   1.000
_cell.angle_alpha   90.00
_cell.angle_beta   90.00
_cell.angle_gamma   90.00
#
_symmetry.space_group_name_H-M   'P 1'
#
loop_
_entity.id
_entity.type
_entity.pdbx_description
1 polymer ?
#
loop_
_entity_poly.entity_id
_entity_poly.type
_entity_poly.pdbx_seq_one_letter_code
_entity_poly.pdbx_strand_id
1 'polypeptide(L)'
;TLPANFNLTGSINKTGGQALKLNFTNGDSVSGVVGTAANSVGDITTAGTTNFASSVNAKGAATLGDTTSFADIFTNTGAVTLAKASITNFAKNVTATSFAANNATINFGNSLAFNSNITGSGTTLTLGASQVTYTGTGSFTDTLTLNTTFDGAAKSGGNILIKSGSTLDLSGVSTLALVVTATNFDINNISPDTKYTVISAETEGGLKPTPEENAKITINNDNRFVDFTFDASTLTLFAEDIAEDVIDEDFEPGGPLANIPNAANIKKSLELMEDAPNGSDVRQAFNNFGFMTPQQEADAVTHLIQDVVKPSDTIAAINNQVILSNISSSLINLNARMDAIQPGCRSCR
;
A
#
# COMPACT_ATOMS: atom_id res chain seq x y z
N THR A 1 37.14 -13.59 6.08
CA THR A 1 36.02 -13.45 7.04
C THR A 1 36.26 -12.23 7.88
N LEU A 2 35.24 -11.39 8.00
CA LEU A 2 35.27 -10.20 8.83
C LEU A 2 34.78 -10.55 10.25
N PRO A 3 35.27 -9.86 11.30
CA PRO A 3 34.74 -10.02 12.64
C PRO A 3 33.30 -9.50 12.71
N ALA A 4 32.51 -9.96 13.68
CA ALA A 4 31.16 -9.44 13.89
C ALA A 4 31.18 -7.95 14.26
N ASN A 5 30.14 -7.23 13.84
CA ASN A 5 29.99 -5.79 13.98
C ASN A 5 31.10 -5.00 13.28
N PHE A 6 31.62 -5.53 12.17
CA PHE A 6 32.61 -4.85 11.36
C PHE A 6 31.98 -3.66 10.66
N ASN A 7 32.42 -2.45 11.00
CA ASN A 7 31.94 -1.21 10.41
C ASN A 7 33.05 -0.52 9.64
N LEU A 8 32.98 -0.57 8.31
CA LEU A 8 33.95 0.08 7.43
C LEU A 8 33.37 1.36 6.84
N THR A 9 33.98 2.49 7.18
CA THR A 9 33.64 3.80 6.60
C THR A 9 34.22 4.02 5.19
N GLY A 10 35.17 3.16 4.79
CA GLY A 10 35.85 3.19 3.50
C GLY A 10 35.26 2.24 2.46
N SER A 11 35.94 2.15 1.31
CA SER A 11 35.60 1.23 0.22
C SER A 11 36.40 -0.07 0.33
N ILE A 12 35.81 -1.18 -0.12
CA ILE A 12 36.52 -2.44 -0.35
C ILE A 12 36.74 -2.55 -1.85
N ASN A 13 37.95 -2.23 -2.31
CA ASN A 13 38.30 -2.37 -3.73
C ASN A 13 39.60 -3.17 -3.85
N LYS A 14 39.76 -3.88 -4.96
CA LYS A 14 40.94 -4.71 -5.21
C LYS A 14 41.50 -4.39 -6.59
N THR A 15 42.75 -3.95 -6.66
CA THR A 15 43.49 -3.80 -7.91
C THR A 15 44.37 -5.04 -8.15
N GLY A 16 43.95 -5.94 -9.05
CA GLY A 16 44.77 -7.08 -9.53
C GLY A 16 44.90 -8.30 -8.59
N GLY A 17 45.06 -9.51 -9.16
CA GLY A 17 45.20 -10.80 -8.45
C GLY A 17 43.88 -11.56 -8.22
N GLN A 18 43.91 -12.66 -7.43
CA GLN A 18 42.72 -13.49 -7.15
C GLN A 18 41.60 -12.70 -6.45
N ALA A 19 40.36 -12.88 -6.91
CA ALA A 19 39.20 -12.15 -6.42
C ALA A 19 39.01 -12.32 -4.91
N LEU A 20 38.74 -11.21 -4.21
CA LEU A 20 38.60 -11.21 -2.76
C LEU A 20 37.27 -11.86 -2.38
N LYS A 21 37.31 -12.94 -1.60
CA LYS A 21 36.10 -13.54 -1.01
C LYS A 21 35.74 -12.80 0.27
N LEU A 22 34.53 -12.28 0.35
CA LEU A 22 34.03 -11.51 1.47
C LEU A 22 33.00 -12.33 2.23
N ASN A 23 33.26 -12.58 3.52
CA ASN A 23 32.32 -13.22 4.41
C ASN A 23 32.00 -12.24 5.54
N PHE A 24 30.81 -11.67 5.46
CA PHE A 24 30.19 -10.84 6.48
C PHE A 24 29.43 -11.73 7.46
N THR A 25 29.51 -11.36 8.71
CA THR A 25 28.80 -11.99 9.82
C THR A 25 27.86 -10.94 10.41
N ASN A 26 27.53 -11.01 11.69
CA ASN A 26 26.43 -10.23 12.21
C ASN A 26 26.79 -8.78 12.53
N GLY A 27 25.95 -7.83 12.11
CA GLY A 27 26.05 -6.41 12.44
C GLY A 27 27.03 -5.64 11.56
N ASP A 28 27.42 -6.21 10.42
CA ASP A 28 28.47 -5.65 9.58
C ASP A 28 27.92 -4.54 8.66
N SER A 29 28.71 -3.51 8.43
CA SER A 29 28.38 -2.45 7.49
C SER A 29 29.59 -1.98 6.69
N VAL A 30 29.34 -1.60 5.43
CA VAL A 30 30.30 -0.93 4.57
C VAL A 30 29.64 0.30 3.96
N SER A 31 30.17 1.49 4.26
CA SER A 31 29.61 2.73 3.74
C SER A 31 30.16 3.08 2.35
N GLY A 32 31.40 2.67 2.04
CA GLY A 32 32.00 2.88 0.74
C GLY A 32 31.66 1.80 -0.28
N VAL A 33 32.19 1.96 -1.50
CA VAL A 33 31.95 1.06 -2.62
C VAL A 33 32.58 -0.32 -2.34
N VAL A 34 31.86 -1.41 -2.60
CA VAL A 34 32.38 -2.78 -2.50
C VAL A 34 32.57 -3.35 -3.89
N GLY A 35 33.79 -3.34 -4.38
CA GLY A 35 34.14 -3.66 -5.75
C GLY A 35 33.64 -2.60 -6.74
N THR A 36 34.32 -2.50 -7.87
CA THR A 36 33.89 -1.64 -8.98
C THR A 36 33.57 -2.50 -10.21
N ALA A 37 32.94 -1.92 -11.23
CA ALA A 37 32.70 -2.63 -12.49
C ALA A 37 34.00 -3.16 -13.11
N ALA A 38 35.10 -2.40 -13.03
CA ALA A 38 36.41 -2.83 -13.51
C ALA A 38 37.12 -3.83 -12.57
N ASN A 39 36.81 -3.77 -11.27
CA ASN A 39 37.49 -4.53 -10.23
C ASN A 39 36.48 -5.10 -9.22
N SER A 40 35.67 -6.05 -9.68
CA SER A 40 34.65 -6.66 -8.85
C SER A 40 35.26 -7.61 -7.80
N VAL A 41 34.65 -7.67 -6.63
CA VAL A 41 35.01 -8.66 -5.60
C VAL A 41 34.56 -10.07 -6.03
N GLY A 42 35.09 -11.10 -5.37
CA GLY A 42 34.77 -12.49 -5.66
C GLY A 42 33.43 -12.90 -5.07
N ASP A 43 33.45 -13.99 -4.31
CA ASP A 43 32.26 -14.46 -3.59
C ASP A 43 31.89 -13.49 -2.46
N ILE A 44 30.59 -13.30 -2.24
CA ILE A 44 30.06 -12.57 -1.08
C ILE A 44 29.17 -13.52 -0.29
N THR A 45 29.43 -13.67 1.00
CA THR A 45 28.51 -14.34 1.93
C THR A 45 28.14 -13.36 3.02
N THR A 46 26.86 -13.22 3.31
CA THR A 46 26.36 -12.49 4.47
C THR A 46 25.64 -13.43 5.42
N ALA A 47 25.77 -13.17 6.71
CA ALA A 47 25.02 -13.81 7.80
C ALA A 47 24.75 -12.73 8.85
N GLY A 48 23.66 -12.79 9.59
CA GLY A 48 23.20 -11.70 10.44
C GLY A 48 22.80 -10.45 9.67
N THR A 49 22.69 -9.32 10.37
CA THR A 49 22.38 -8.04 9.70
C THR A 49 23.61 -7.49 8.98
N THR A 50 23.53 -7.28 7.67
CA THR A 50 24.60 -6.69 6.85
C THR A 50 24.08 -5.52 6.01
N ASN A 51 24.76 -4.37 6.04
CA ASN A 51 24.35 -3.16 5.33
C ASN A 51 25.43 -2.62 4.38
N PHE A 52 25.07 -2.40 3.12
CA PHE A 52 25.90 -1.75 2.12
C PHE A 52 25.28 -0.40 1.74
N ALA A 53 25.95 0.70 2.11
CA ALA A 53 25.43 2.04 1.85
C ALA A 53 25.72 2.55 0.43
N SER A 54 26.70 1.94 -0.25
CA SER A 54 27.11 2.28 -1.62
C SER A 54 27.06 1.06 -2.54
N SER A 55 27.38 1.27 -3.82
CA SER A 55 27.29 0.22 -4.84
C SER A 55 28.14 -1.00 -4.50
N VAL A 56 27.61 -2.18 -4.82
CA VAL A 56 28.28 -3.47 -4.68
C VAL A 56 28.45 -4.11 -6.06
N ASN A 57 29.68 -4.45 -6.42
CA ASN A 57 30.03 -5.14 -7.66
C ASN A 57 30.79 -6.43 -7.34
N ALA A 58 30.15 -7.56 -7.57
CA ALA A 58 30.71 -8.89 -7.37
C ALA A 58 30.68 -9.70 -8.68
N LYS A 59 31.52 -10.73 -8.74
CA LYS A 59 31.55 -11.68 -9.86
C LYS A 59 31.48 -13.15 -9.45
N GLY A 60 31.61 -13.42 -8.16
CA GLY A 60 31.52 -14.76 -7.59
C GLY A 60 30.09 -15.15 -7.22
N ALA A 61 29.95 -16.26 -6.51
CA ALA A 61 28.68 -16.62 -5.89
C ALA A 61 28.36 -15.64 -4.76
N ALA A 62 27.11 -15.20 -4.68
CA ALA A 62 26.61 -14.40 -3.56
C ALA A 62 25.59 -15.22 -2.76
N THR A 63 25.83 -15.43 -1.47
CA THR A 63 24.87 -16.03 -0.55
C THR A 63 24.44 -14.98 0.46
N LEU A 64 23.18 -14.54 0.39
CA LEU A 64 22.66 -13.46 1.22
C LEU A 64 21.84 -14.04 2.37
N GLY A 65 22.36 -13.92 3.59
CA GLY A 65 21.74 -14.43 4.82
C GLY A 65 20.99 -13.37 5.61
N ASP A 66 20.15 -13.86 6.54
CA ASP A 66 19.42 -13.10 7.56
C ASP A 66 18.82 -11.78 7.05
N THR A 67 19.44 -10.62 7.29
CA THR A 67 18.97 -9.35 6.72
C THR A 67 20.11 -8.66 6.00
N THR A 68 20.00 -8.54 4.68
CA THR A 68 21.01 -7.85 3.86
C THR A 68 20.38 -6.66 3.14
N SER A 69 20.94 -5.47 3.31
CA SER A 69 20.40 -4.24 2.71
C SER A 69 21.40 -3.58 1.77
N PHE A 70 20.93 -3.24 0.57
CA PHE A 70 21.68 -2.47 -0.43
C PHE A 70 20.98 -1.13 -0.66
N ALA A 71 21.62 -0.04 -0.21
CA ALA A 71 21.11 1.31 -0.38
C ALA A 71 21.38 1.88 -1.80
N ASP A 72 22.25 1.21 -2.56
CA ASP A 72 22.61 1.60 -3.93
C ASP A 72 22.63 0.36 -4.85
N ILE A 73 23.11 0.53 -6.08
CA ILE A 73 23.12 -0.50 -7.12
C ILE A 73 23.86 -1.76 -6.64
N PHE A 74 23.20 -2.91 -6.81
CA PHE A 74 23.81 -4.23 -6.63
C PHE A 74 24.02 -4.89 -7.98
N THR A 75 25.27 -5.22 -8.29
CA THR A 75 25.65 -5.98 -9.49
C THR A 75 26.42 -7.22 -9.07
N ASN A 76 25.93 -8.40 -9.44
CA ASN A 76 26.65 -9.66 -9.28
C ASN A 76 26.62 -10.49 -10.55
N THR A 77 27.75 -10.64 -11.24
CA THR A 77 27.78 -11.45 -12.47
C THR A 77 27.78 -12.96 -12.20
N GLY A 78 27.85 -13.39 -10.94
CA GLY A 78 27.66 -14.79 -10.54
C GLY A 78 26.22 -15.11 -10.12
N ALA A 79 26.01 -16.33 -9.62
CA ALA A 79 24.74 -16.75 -9.05
C ALA A 79 24.52 -16.11 -7.68
N VAL A 80 23.29 -15.66 -7.41
CA VAL A 80 22.85 -15.14 -6.11
C VAL A 80 21.86 -16.11 -5.49
N THR A 81 22.09 -16.47 -4.23
CA THR A 81 21.22 -17.33 -3.44
C THR A 81 20.80 -16.59 -2.19
N LEU A 82 19.50 -16.46 -1.96
CA LEU A 82 18.96 -15.97 -0.70
C LEU A 82 18.85 -17.15 0.26
N ALA A 83 19.40 -17.02 1.46
CA ALA A 83 19.28 -18.05 2.47
C ALA A 83 17.81 -18.19 2.91
N LYS A 84 17.44 -19.37 3.41
CA LYS A 84 16.10 -19.59 3.97
C LYS A 84 15.80 -18.58 5.08
N ALA A 85 14.59 -18.05 5.07
CA ALA A 85 14.08 -17.01 5.98
C ALA A 85 14.88 -15.69 5.95
N SER A 86 15.72 -15.47 4.93
CA SER A 86 16.41 -14.20 4.76
C SER A 86 15.49 -13.12 4.20
N ILE A 87 15.86 -11.88 4.48
CA ILE A 87 15.26 -10.65 3.99
C ILE A 87 16.35 -9.88 3.25
N THR A 88 16.12 -9.59 1.98
CA THR A 88 17.03 -8.76 1.18
C THR A 88 16.34 -7.49 0.73
N ASN A 89 16.93 -6.33 1.05
CA ASN A 89 16.38 -5.02 0.72
C ASN A 89 17.18 -4.39 -0.42
N PHE A 90 16.49 -3.97 -1.48
CA PHE A 90 17.09 -3.24 -2.60
C PHE A 90 16.46 -1.86 -2.73
N ALA A 91 17.29 -0.81 -2.65
CA ALA A 91 16.83 0.56 -2.84
C ALA A 91 17.03 1.08 -4.27
N LYS A 92 17.86 0.41 -5.08
CA LYS A 92 18.15 0.75 -6.49
C LYS A 92 18.39 -0.51 -7.32
N ASN A 93 18.65 -0.30 -8.61
CA ASN A 93 18.76 -1.34 -9.62
C ASN A 93 19.62 -2.54 -9.21
N VAL A 94 19.14 -3.70 -9.60
CA VAL A 94 19.73 -5.00 -9.35
C VAL A 94 20.10 -5.63 -10.68
N THR A 95 21.33 -6.11 -10.81
CA THR A 95 21.76 -6.89 -11.97
C THR A 95 22.44 -8.16 -11.48
N ALA A 96 21.91 -9.33 -11.89
CA ALA A 96 22.63 -10.58 -11.69
C ALA A 96 22.36 -11.59 -12.81
N THR A 97 23.20 -12.62 -12.85
CA THR A 97 23.02 -13.73 -13.79
C THR A 97 21.82 -14.59 -13.38
N SER A 98 21.70 -14.89 -12.08
CA SER A 98 20.57 -15.63 -11.53
C SER A 98 20.35 -15.30 -10.05
N PHE A 99 19.10 -15.38 -9.63
CA PHE A 99 18.66 -15.33 -8.24
C PHE A 99 17.88 -16.60 -7.89
N ALA A 100 18.19 -17.20 -6.74
CA ALA A 100 17.39 -18.23 -6.10
C ALA A 100 16.81 -17.68 -4.80
N ALA A 101 15.49 -17.50 -4.72
CA ALA A 101 14.79 -16.82 -3.63
C ALA A 101 13.91 -17.78 -2.81
N ASN A 102 14.40 -18.99 -2.53
CA ASN A 102 13.63 -20.03 -1.87
C ASN A 102 13.39 -19.72 -0.39
N ASN A 103 12.12 -19.64 0.01
CA ASN A 103 11.68 -19.35 1.38
C ASN A 103 12.30 -18.04 1.90
N ALA A 104 12.40 -17.03 1.04
CA ALA A 104 13.06 -15.76 1.33
C ALA A 104 12.17 -14.57 0.95
N THR A 105 12.50 -13.41 1.50
CA THR A 105 11.80 -12.15 1.25
C THR A 105 12.71 -11.18 0.48
N ILE A 106 12.16 -10.58 -0.57
CA ILE A 106 12.80 -9.47 -1.29
C ILE A 106 11.94 -8.23 -1.10
N ASN A 107 12.55 -7.16 -0.59
CA ASN A 107 11.90 -5.87 -0.41
C ASN A 107 12.46 -4.86 -1.43
N PHE A 108 11.56 -4.23 -2.18
CA PHE A 108 11.88 -3.19 -3.15
C PHE A 108 11.56 -1.83 -2.53
N GLY A 109 12.59 -1.16 -2.01
CA GLY A 109 12.44 0.10 -1.28
C GLY A 109 12.09 1.31 -2.16
N ASN A 110 12.30 1.21 -3.47
CA ASN A 110 11.94 2.22 -4.46
C ASN A 110 11.57 1.53 -5.78
N SER A 111 11.00 2.31 -6.70
CA SER A 111 10.88 1.87 -8.09
C SER A 111 12.26 1.67 -8.72
N LEU A 112 12.50 0.48 -9.28
CA LEU A 112 13.84 0.08 -9.75
C LEU A 112 13.77 -0.97 -10.86
N ALA A 113 14.90 -1.18 -11.54
CA ALA A 113 15.07 -2.29 -12.48
C ALA A 113 15.66 -3.52 -11.78
N PHE A 114 15.01 -4.67 -11.96
CA PHE A 114 15.51 -5.98 -11.55
C PHE A 114 15.87 -6.79 -12.79
N ASN A 115 17.17 -6.86 -13.08
CA ASN A 115 17.72 -7.49 -14.27
C ASN A 115 18.39 -8.80 -13.89
N SER A 116 17.61 -9.87 -13.81
CA SER A 116 18.13 -11.21 -13.53
C SER A 116 17.10 -12.26 -13.87
N ASN A 117 17.59 -13.46 -14.19
CA ASN A 117 16.76 -14.66 -14.06
C ASN A 117 16.46 -14.91 -12.58
N ILE A 118 15.25 -15.34 -12.24
CA ILE A 118 14.88 -15.61 -10.86
C ILE A 118 14.11 -16.94 -10.76
N THR A 119 14.48 -17.76 -9.80
CA THR A 119 13.67 -18.90 -9.36
C THR A 119 13.32 -18.74 -7.89
N GLY A 120 12.11 -19.15 -7.51
CA GLY A 120 11.66 -19.05 -6.14
C GLY A 120 10.61 -20.10 -5.78
N SER A 121 10.62 -20.51 -4.52
CA SER A 121 9.64 -21.41 -3.91
C SER A 121 9.36 -20.87 -2.50
N GLY A 122 8.10 -20.60 -2.16
CA GLY A 122 7.78 -19.97 -0.87
C GLY A 122 8.33 -18.54 -0.76
N THR A 123 8.40 -17.81 -1.86
CA THR A 123 9.02 -16.47 -1.93
C THR A 123 8.03 -15.38 -1.55
N THR A 124 8.49 -14.35 -0.85
CA THR A 124 7.75 -13.10 -0.63
C THR A 124 8.42 -11.95 -1.38
N LEU A 125 7.64 -11.21 -2.17
CA LEU A 125 8.06 -9.96 -2.81
C LEU A 125 7.25 -8.80 -2.21
N THR A 126 7.94 -7.85 -1.61
CA THR A 126 7.31 -6.64 -1.06
C THR A 126 7.62 -5.45 -1.97
N LEU A 127 6.60 -4.99 -2.68
CA LEU A 127 6.65 -3.87 -3.62
C LEU A 127 6.32 -2.55 -2.91
N GLY A 128 5.41 -2.58 -1.93
CA GLY A 128 4.82 -1.34 -1.39
C GLY A 128 4.18 -0.53 -2.52
N ALA A 129 4.50 0.75 -2.64
CA ALA A 129 4.06 1.60 -3.76
C ALA A 129 5.04 1.60 -4.96
N SER A 130 6.06 0.73 -4.97
CA SER A 130 7.15 0.76 -5.95
C SER A 130 6.88 -0.09 -7.19
N GLN A 131 7.22 0.43 -8.36
CA GLN A 131 7.25 -0.35 -9.59
C GLN A 131 8.59 -1.08 -9.77
N VAL A 132 8.54 -2.40 -9.96
CA VAL A 132 9.70 -3.20 -10.36
C VAL A 132 9.66 -3.42 -11.87
N THR A 133 10.61 -2.82 -12.59
CA THR A 133 10.83 -3.13 -14.00
C THR A 133 11.65 -4.40 -14.11
N TYR A 134 11.03 -5.48 -14.57
CA TYR A 134 11.64 -6.80 -14.59
C TYR A 134 12.19 -7.16 -15.97
N THR A 135 13.46 -7.58 -16.01
CA THR A 135 14.11 -8.15 -17.19
C THR A 135 14.76 -9.49 -16.85
N GLY A 136 14.43 -10.54 -17.60
CA GLY A 136 14.97 -11.89 -17.40
C GLY A 136 13.92 -12.99 -17.54
N THR A 137 14.28 -14.22 -17.19
CA THR A 137 13.36 -15.37 -17.11
C THR A 137 13.08 -15.73 -15.66
N GLY A 138 11.81 -15.68 -15.25
CA GLY A 138 11.37 -15.88 -13.88
C GLY A 138 10.48 -17.09 -13.76
N SER A 139 10.64 -17.89 -12.71
CA SER A 139 9.68 -18.95 -12.37
C SER A 139 9.50 -19.07 -10.86
N PHE A 140 8.24 -19.20 -10.44
CA PHE A 140 7.89 -19.41 -9.04
C PHE A 140 7.08 -20.69 -8.86
N THR A 141 7.32 -21.36 -7.74
CA THR A 141 6.56 -22.55 -7.32
C THR A 141 6.07 -22.40 -5.89
N ASP A 142 5.21 -23.33 -5.46
CA ASP A 142 4.62 -23.36 -4.12
C ASP A 142 3.86 -22.05 -3.81
N THR A 143 4.17 -21.40 -2.69
CA THR A 143 3.59 -20.10 -2.34
C THR A 143 4.42 -18.95 -2.91
N LEU A 144 3.76 -18.04 -3.62
CA LEU A 144 4.29 -16.72 -3.94
C LEU A 144 3.44 -15.68 -3.21
N THR A 145 4.07 -14.89 -2.34
CA THR A 145 3.40 -13.76 -1.67
C THR A 145 3.81 -12.46 -2.34
N LEU A 146 2.81 -11.66 -2.75
CA LEU A 146 3.01 -10.32 -3.29
C LEU A 146 2.37 -9.31 -2.35
N ASN A 147 3.18 -8.43 -1.76
CA ASN A 147 2.70 -7.35 -0.92
C ASN A 147 2.79 -6.03 -1.70
N THR A 148 1.65 -5.41 -1.99
CA THR A 148 1.57 -4.16 -2.75
C THR A 148 0.68 -3.13 -2.07
N THR A 149 0.92 -1.86 -2.38
CA THR A 149 0.10 -0.72 -1.99
C THR A 149 -0.39 -0.03 -3.25
N PHE A 150 -1.71 0.15 -3.36
CA PHE A 150 -2.31 0.99 -4.40
C PHE A 150 -2.86 2.28 -3.79
N ASP A 151 -2.70 3.37 -4.53
CA ASP A 151 -3.27 4.67 -4.23
C ASP A 151 -4.41 4.95 -5.22
N GLY A 152 -5.64 5.02 -4.68
CA GLY A 152 -6.86 5.23 -5.44
C GLY A 152 -6.92 6.60 -6.13
N ALA A 153 -6.39 7.64 -5.49
CA ALA A 153 -6.37 9.00 -6.02
C ALA A 153 -5.31 9.18 -7.11
N ALA A 154 -4.13 8.58 -6.91
CA ALA A 154 -3.04 8.62 -7.88
C ALA A 154 -3.21 7.61 -9.02
N LYS A 155 -4.17 6.67 -8.91
CA LYS A 155 -4.38 5.55 -9.83
C LYS A 155 -3.09 4.79 -10.13
N SER A 156 -2.27 4.60 -9.10
CA SER A 156 -0.93 4.02 -9.21
C SER A 156 -0.54 3.25 -7.95
N GLY A 157 0.54 2.49 -8.01
CA GLY A 157 1.09 1.81 -6.84
C GLY A 157 2.08 0.73 -7.21
N GLY A 158 2.28 -0.22 -6.30
CA GLY A 158 3.28 -1.26 -6.48
C GLY A 158 2.89 -2.27 -7.55
N ASN A 159 3.71 -2.39 -8.58
CA ASN A 159 3.48 -3.34 -9.65
C ASN A 159 4.78 -3.88 -10.24
N ILE A 160 4.70 -5.02 -10.92
CA ILE A 160 5.79 -5.56 -11.73
C ILE A 160 5.47 -5.28 -13.20
N LEU A 161 6.42 -4.65 -13.89
CA LEU A 161 6.36 -4.45 -15.33
C LEU A 161 7.40 -5.36 -16.00
N ILE A 162 6.93 -6.38 -16.70
CA ILE A 162 7.77 -7.30 -17.47
C ILE A 162 8.11 -6.65 -18.81
N LYS A 163 9.40 -6.39 -19.02
CA LYS A 163 9.90 -5.78 -20.26
C LYS A 163 9.87 -6.77 -21.43
N SER A 164 9.76 -6.22 -22.64
CA SER A 164 9.82 -7.00 -23.88
C SER A 164 11.02 -7.97 -23.90
N GLY A 165 10.79 -9.22 -24.28
CA GLY A 165 11.80 -10.29 -24.32
C GLY A 165 12.04 -11.00 -22.97
N SER A 166 11.33 -10.61 -21.91
CA SER A 166 11.39 -11.26 -20.59
C SER A 166 10.16 -12.13 -20.33
N THR A 167 10.30 -13.10 -19.43
CA THR A 167 9.22 -14.02 -19.07
C THR A 167 9.08 -14.19 -17.57
N LEU A 168 7.85 -14.34 -17.10
CA LEU A 168 7.52 -14.70 -15.73
C LEU A 168 6.47 -15.82 -15.72
N ASP A 169 6.88 -17.01 -15.25
CA ASP A 169 6.04 -18.19 -15.16
C ASP A 169 5.56 -18.42 -13.72
N LEU A 170 4.26 -18.23 -13.49
CA LEU A 170 3.56 -18.46 -12.24
C LEU A 170 2.70 -19.73 -12.28
N SER A 171 2.75 -20.52 -13.35
CA SER A 171 1.93 -21.73 -13.47
C SER A 171 2.31 -22.85 -12.50
N GLY A 172 3.51 -22.79 -11.91
CA GLY A 172 3.95 -23.69 -10.85
C GLY A 172 3.55 -23.24 -9.43
N VAL A 173 2.94 -22.05 -9.29
CA VAL A 173 2.50 -21.50 -7.99
C VAL A 173 1.24 -22.23 -7.56
N SER A 174 1.30 -22.91 -6.42
CA SER A 174 0.16 -23.59 -5.80
C SER A 174 -0.67 -22.66 -4.90
N THR A 175 -0.09 -21.53 -4.48
CA THR A 175 -0.83 -20.45 -3.81
C THR A 175 -0.20 -19.10 -4.14
N LEU A 176 -0.93 -18.26 -4.88
CA LEU A 176 -0.60 -16.86 -5.04
C LEU A 176 -1.29 -16.09 -3.92
N ALA A 177 -0.54 -15.64 -2.92
CA ALA A 177 -1.04 -14.81 -1.83
C ALA A 177 -0.81 -13.34 -2.17
N LEU A 178 -1.84 -12.67 -2.68
CA LEU A 178 -1.79 -11.23 -2.98
C LEU A 178 -2.33 -10.46 -1.78
N VAL A 179 -1.48 -9.63 -1.17
CA VAL A 179 -1.86 -8.71 -0.10
C VAL A 179 -1.81 -7.28 -0.65
N VAL A 180 -2.97 -6.65 -0.74
CA VAL A 180 -3.14 -5.28 -1.22
C VAL A 180 -3.45 -4.38 -0.04
N THR A 181 -2.67 -3.32 0.13
CA THR A 181 -3.05 -2.18 0.98
C THR A 181 -3.62 -1.10 0.08
N ALA A 182 -4.93 -0.87 0.17
CA ALA A 182 -5.63 0.15 -0.57
C ALA A 182 -5.60 1.45 0.25
N THR A 183 -5.07 2.52 -0.35
CA THR A 183 -4.99 3.85 0.27
C THR A 183 -5.64 4.89 -0.62
N ASN A 184 -6.27 5.93 -0.04
CA ASN A 184 -6.93 7.00 -0.80
C ASN A 184 -7.96 6.51 -1.85
N PHE A 185 -8.59 5.35 -1.61
CA PHE A 185 -9.72 4.86 -2.40
C PHE A 185 -10.98 5.59 -1.94
N ASP A 186 -11.31 6.63 -2.68
CA ASP A 186 -12.52 7.43 -2.53
C ASP A 186 -13.45 7.07 -3.69
N ILE A 187 -14.74 6.99 -3.43
CA ILE A 187 -15.77 6.73 -4.44
C ILE A 187 -15.64 7.64 -5.65
N ASN A 188 -15.31 8.92 -5.43
CA ASN A 188 -15.15 9.91 -6.49
C ASN A 188 -13.95 9.64 -7.42
N ASN A 189 -13.03 8.77 -7.00
CA ASN A 189 -11.86 8.36 -7.79
C ASN A 189 -12.12 7.04 -8.54
N ILE A 190 -13.22 6.36 -8.24
CA ILE A 190 -13.63 5.11 -8.87
C ILE A 190 -14.49 5.43 -10.10
N SER A 191 -14.17 4.75 -11.18
CA SER A 191 -14.96 4.71 -12.40
C SER A 191 -15.09 3.24 -12.81
N PRO A 192 -16.05 2.87 -13.66
CA PRO A 192 -16.25 1.47 -14.06
C PRO A 192 -15.01 0.78 -14.67
N ASP A 193 -14.00 1.55 -15.08
CA ASP A 193 -12.73 1.08 -15.64
C ASP A 193 -11.53 1.21 -14.67
N THR A 194 -11.76 1.63 -13.43
CA THR A 194 -10.70 1.78 -12.43
C THR A 194 -10.12 0.40 -12.07
N LYS A 195 -8.86 0.21 -12.47
CA LYS A 195 -8.14 -1.06 -12.32
C LYS A 195 -6.68 -0.87 -11.99
N TYR A 196 -6.12 -1.86 -11.30
CA TYR A 196 -4.75 -1.88 -10.81
C TYR A 196 -4.12 -3.23 -11.16
N THR A 197 -3.25 -3.23 -12.16
CA THR A 197 -2.57 -4.45 -12.61
C THR A 197 -1.32 -4.67 -11.75
N VAL A 198 -1.30 -5.77 -11.01
CA VAL A 198 -0.20 -6.14 -10.10
C VAL A 198 1.02 -6.56 -10.92
N ILE A 199 0.81 -7.32 -11.99
CA ILE A 199 1.86 -7.77 -12.90
C ILE A 199 1.39 -7.55 -14.34
N SER A 200 2.15 -6.76 -15.08
CA SER A 200 1.88 -6.41 -16.49
C SER A 200 3.06 -6.82 -17.37
N ALA A 201 2.82 -7.00 -18.66
CA ALA A 201 3.85 -7.34 -19.64
C ALA A 201 3.72 -6.49 -20.91
N GLU A 202 4.85 -6.07 -21.48
CA GLU A 202 4.87 -5.32 -22.75
C GLU A 202 4.64 -6.21 -24.00
N THR A 203 4.59 -7.53 -23.85
CA THR A 203 4.44 -8.48 -24.96
C THR A 203 3.49 -9.61 -24.57
N GLU A 204 2.61 -10.02 -25.49
CA GLU A 204 1.76 -11.20 -25.31
C GLU A 204 2.64 -12.46 -25.09
N GLY A 205 2.34 -13.22 -24.03
CA GLY A 205 3.07 -14.45 -23.66
C GLY A 205 4.26 -14.26 -22.71
N GLY A 206 4.64 -13.02 -22.35
CA GLY A 206 5.69 -12.75 -21.35
C GLY A 206 5.28 -13.08 -19.91
N LEU A 207 3.99 -13.28 -19.66
CA LEU A 207 3.44 -13.68 -18.37
C LEU A 207 2.65 -14.97 -18.56
N LYS A 208 2.93 -15.98 -17.74
CA LYS A 208 2.08 -17.16 -17.60
C LYS A 208 1.48 -17.14 -16.19
N PRO A 209 0.22 -16.72 -16.02
CA PRO A 209 -0.39 -16.55 -14.71
C PRO A 209 -0.58 -17.90 -13.99
N THR A 210 -0.83 -17.81 -12.69
CA THR A 210 -1.28 -18.96 -11.89
C THR A 210 -2.72 -19.34 -12.27
N PRO A 211 -3.15 -20.60 -12.10
CA PRO A 211 -4.57 -20.94 -12.12
C PRO A 211 -5.36 -20.09 -11.10
N GLU A 212 -6.60 -19.74 -11.45
CA GLU A 212 -7.46 -18.84 -10.68
C GLU A 212 -7.74 -19.37 -9.27
N GLU A 213 -7.98 -20.68 -9.15
CA GLU A 213 -8.24 -21.38 -7.89
C GLU A 213 -7.07 -21.30 -6.88
N ASN A 214 -5.87 -20.97 -7.36
CA ASN A 214 -4.68 -20.83 -6.53
C ASN A 214 -4.50 -19.39 -6.01
N ALA A 215 -5.25 -18.41 -6.52
CA ALA A 215 -5.15 -17.02 -6.10
C ALA A 215 -5.94 -16.79 -4.79
N LYS A 216 -5.27 -16.21 -3.80
CA LYS A 216 -5.85 -15.81 -2.52
C LYS A 216 -5.53 -14.35 -2.27
N ILE A 217 -6.57 -13.52 -2.28
CA ILE A 217 -6.42 -12.07 -2.24
C ILE A 217 -6.85 -11.61 -0.86
N THR A 218 -6.06 -10.75 -0.25
CA THR A 218 -6.37 -10.05 1.00
C THR A 218 -6.25 -8.57 0.72
N ILE A 219 -7.33 -7.83 0.94
CA ILE A 219 -7.40 -6.40 0.68
C ILE A 219 -7.61 -5.71 2.01
N ASN A 220 -6.65 -4.87 2.38
CA ASN A 220 -6.76 -3.98 3.52
C ASN A 220 -7.23 -2.63 2.95
N ASN A 221 -8.53 -2.39 3.03
CA ASN A 221 -9.18 -1.16 2.63
C ASN A 221 -10.06 -0.67 3.78
N ASP A 222 -9.96 0.61 4.10
CA ASP A 222 -10.79 1.22 5.14
C ASP A 222 -12.10 1.80 4.58
N ASN A 223 -12.24 1.98 3.26
CA ASN A 223 -13.45 2.54 2.66
C ASN A 223 -14.50 1.45 2.34
N ARG A 224 -15.57 1.36 3.12
CA ARG A 224 -16.65 0.39 2.94
C ARG A 224 -17.47 0.52 1.64
N PHE A 225 -17.39 1.66 0.94
CA PHE A 225 -18.13 1.92 -0.29
C PHE A 225 -17.38 1.51 -1.56
N VAL A 226 -16.17 0.95 -1.40
CA VAL A 226 -15.37 0.44 -2.51
C VAL A 226 -15.19 -1.05 -2.33
N ASP A 227 -15.79 -1.82 -3.25
CA ASP A 227 -15.54 -3.25 -3.36
C ASP A 227 -14.42 -3.55 -4.35
N PHE A 228 -13.88 -4.76 -4.27
CA PHE A 228 -12.78 -5.18 -5.11
C PHE A 228 -12.96 -6.59 -5.65
N THR A 229 -12.86 -6.70 -6.96
CA THR A 229 -12.78 -7.98 -7.65
C THR A 229 -11.37 -8.19 -8.22
N PHE A 230 -10.84 -9.40 -8.12
CA PHE A 230 -9.53 -9.74 -8.68
C PHE A 230 -9.65 -10.76 -9.81
N ASP A 231 -9.11 -10.40 -10.98
CA ASP A 231 -8.94 -11.31 -12.10
C ASP A 231 -7.54 -11.92 -12.06
N ALA A 232 -7.45 -13.20 -11.70
CA ALA A 232 -6.20 -13.93 -11.64
C ALA A 232 -5.56 -14.19 -13.00
N SER A 233 -6.34 -14.20 -14.09
CA SER A 233 -5.84 -14.44 -15.44
C SER A 233 -5.06 -13.24 -15.97
N THR A 234 -5.50 -12.03 -15.61
CA THR A 234 -4.84 -10.76 -15.98
C THR A 234 -4.05 -10.14 -14.82
N LEU A 235 -4.06 -10.78 -13.65
CA LEU A 235 -3.47 -10.29 -12.39
C LEU A 235 -3.84 -8.83 -12.09
N THR A 236 -5.11 -8.51 -12.31
CA THR A 236 -5.65 -7.16 -12.23
C THR A 236 -6.73 -7.09 -11.17
N LEU A 237 -6.61 -6.09 -10.30
CA LEU A 237 -7.61 -5.72 -9.32
C LEU A 237 -8.53 -4.67 -9.92
N PHE A 238 -9.83 -4.89 -9.84
CA PHE A 238 -10.87 -3.93 -10.24
C PHE A 238 -11.49 -3.38 -8.97
N ALA A 239 -11.61 -2.06 -8.90
CA ALA A 239 -12.32 -1.40 -7.81
C ALA A 239 -13.69 -0.97 -8.32
N GLU A 240 -14.73 -1.28 -7.55
CA GLU A 240 -16.11 -0.99 -7.87
C GLU A 240 -16.70 -0.08 -6.81
N ASP A 241 -17.49 0.88 -7.27
CA ASP A 241 -18.31 1.71 -6.41
C ASP A 241 -19.59 0.93 -6.07
N ILE A 242 -19.79 0.66 -4.78
CA ILE A 242 -20.96 -0.05 -4.26
C ILE A 242 -21.74 0.81 -3.26
N ALA A 243 -21.65 2.15 -3.36
CA ALA A 243 -22.34 3.02 -2.41
C ALA A 243 -23.85 2.85 -2.40
N GLU A 244 -24.50 2.78 -3.57
CA GLU A 244 -25.94 2.55 -3.67
C GLU A 244 -26.35 1.29 -2.90
N ASP A 245 -25.65 0.17 -3.11
CA ASP A 245 -25.94 -1.11 -2.46
C ASP A 245 -25.74 -1.04 -0.93
N VAL A 246 -24.64 -0.43 -0.47
CA VAL A 246 -24.34 -0.27 0.98
C VAL A 246 -25.35 0.65 1.65
N ILE A 247 -25.72 1.75 1.00
CA ILE A 247 -26.74 2.68 1.51
C ILE A 247 -28.07 1.96 1.56
N ASP A 248 -28.47 1.24 0.51
CA ASP A 248 -29.73 0.52 0.48
C ASP A 248 -29.81 -0.53 1.60
N GLU A 249 -28.79 -1.37 1.77
CA GLU A 249 -28.72 -2.38 2.83
C GLU A 249 -28.81 -1.75 4.23
N ASP A 250 -28.17 -0.59 4.45
CA ASP A 250 -28.23 0.12 5.73
C ASP A 250 -29.68 0.53 6.11
N PHE A 251 -30.52 0.85 5.13
CA PHE A 251 -31.90 1.31 5.33
C PHE A 251 -32.98 0.25 5.06
N GLU A 252 -32.63 -0.94 4.57
CA GLU A 252 -33.57 -2.04 4.39
C GLU A 252 -34.22 -2.48 5.71
N PRO A 253 -35.43 -3.07 5.71
CA PRO A 253 -36.08 -3.53 6.94
C PRO A 253 -35.21 -4.53 7.74
N GLY A 254 -34.70 -4.09 8.89
CA GLY A 254 -33.78 -4.88 9.74
C GLY A 254 -32.32 -4.47 9.63
N GLY A 255 -31.97 -3.59 8.70
CA GLY A 255 -30.67 -2.95 8.57
C GLY A 255 -30.35 -2.01 9.75
N PRO A 256 -29.06 -1.65 9.91
CA PRO A 256 -28.58 -0.86 11.05
C PRO A 256 -29.25 0.53 11.17
N LEU A 257 -29.69 1.12 10.06
CA LEU A 257 -30.30 2.45 10.02
C LEU A 257 -31.82 2.42 9.75
N ALA A 258 -32.43 1.24 9.63
CA ALA A 258 -33.83 1.07 9.23
C ALA A 258 -34.85 1.78 10.13
N ASN A 259 -34.54 1.94 11.43
CA ASN A 259 -35.48 2.41 12.46
C ASN A 259 -35.11 3.76 13.09
N ILE A 260 -34.14 4.48 12.51
CA ILE A 260 -33.75 5.79 13.06
C ILE A 260 -34.79 6.87 12.69
N PRO A 261 -35.06 7.84 13.58
CA PRO A 261 -35.86 9.00 13.21
C PRO A 261 -35.23 9.74 12.02
N ASN A 262 -36.04 10.20 11.06
CA ASN A 262 -35.60 10.87 9.83
C ASN A 262 -34.77 10.00 8.86
N ALA A 263 -34.85 8.67 8.92
CA ALA A 263 -34.14 7.75 8.02
C ALA A 263 -34.20 8.14 6.54
N ALA A 264 -35.37 8.53 6.03
CA ALA A 264 -35.54 8.96 4.63
C ALA A 264 -34.70 10.20 4.25
N ASN A 265 -34.56 11.18 5.16
CA ASN A 265 -33.74 12.37 4.91
C ASN A 265 -32.24 12.04 5.01
N ILE A 266 -31.87 11.10 5.90
CA ILE A 266 -30.49 10.64 6.07
C ILE A 266 -30.06 9.87 4.82
N LYS A 267 -30.88 8.92 4.35
CA LYS A 267 -30.67 8.23 3.07
C LYS A 267 -30.54 9.23 1.93
N LYS A 268 -31.45 10.21 1.83
CA LYS A 268 -31.36 11.21 0.77
C LYS A 268 -30.08 12.06 0.82
N SER A 269 -29.60 12.35 2.02
CA SER A 269 -28.36 13.13 2.18
C SER A 269 -27.12 12.30 1.86
N LEU A 270 -27.15 10.98 2.12
CA LEU A 270 -26.13 10.03 1.69
C LEU A 270 -26.03 9.93 0.17
N GLU A 271 -27.16 9.71 -0.52
CA GLU A 271 -27.24 9.73 -1.99
C GLU A 271 -26.68 11.04 -2.57
N LEU A 272 -26.90 12.19 -1.90
CA LEU A 272 -26.37 13.48 -2.35
C LEU A 272 -24.88 13.67 -2.08
N MET A 273 -24.29 12.94 -1.12
CA MET A 273 -22.85 12.97 -0.86
C MET A 273 -22.09 12.07 -1.81
N GLU A 274 -22.68 10.93 -2.19
CA GLU A 274 -22.21 10.08 -3.27
C GLU A 274 -22.05 10.87 -4.58
N ASP A 275 -23.09 11.64 -4.95
CA ASP A 275 -23.08 12.49 -6.15
C ASP A 275 -22.19 13.76 -6.03
N ALA A 276 -21.60 14.03 -4.86
CA ALA A 276 -20.93 15.31 -4.60
C ALA A 276 -19.50 15.32 -5.16
N PRO A 277 -19.12 16.31 -6.00
CA PRO A 277 -17.77 16.42 -6.52
C PRO A 277 -16.69 16.50 -5.42
N ASN A 278 -15.49 15.97 -5.68
CA ASN A 278 -14.33 16.10 -4.81
C ASN A 278 -14.08 17.55 -4.34
N GLY A 279 -13.97 17.76 -3.03
CA GLY A 279 -13.80 19.09 -2.42
C GLY A 279 -15.09 19.89 -2.27
N SER A 280 -16.26 19.27 -2.52
CA SER A 280 -17.56 19.89 -2.26
C SER A 280 -17.74 20.22 -0.80
N ASP A 281 -18.45 21.30 -0.55
CA ASP A 281 -18.83 21.67 0.80
C ASP A 281 -19.85 20.67 1.33
N VAL A 282 -19.37 19.76 2.18
CA VAL A 282 -20.15 18.75 2.88
C VAL A 282 -21.41 19.37 3.50
N ARG A 283 -21.37 20.63 3.96
CA ARG A 283 -22.52 21.36 4.51
C ARG A 283 -23.71 21.46 3.53
N GLN A 284 -23.48 21.44 2.21
CA GLN A 284 -24.57 21.47 1.23
C GLN A 284 -25.34 20.16 1.15
N ALA A 285 -24.67 19.01 1.28
CA ALA A 285 -25.33 17.72 1.35
C ALA A 285 -26.05 17.55 2.71
N PHE A 286 -25.46 18.09 3.78
CA PHE A 286 -26.05 18.02 5.12
C PHE A 286 -27.25 18.98 5.36
N ASN A 287 -27.43 20.02 4.52
CA ASN A 287 -28.58 20.92 4.63
C ASN A 287 -29.94 20.25 4.38
N ASN A 288 -29.95 19.02 3.84
CA ASN A 288 -31.17 18.24 3.57
C ASN A 288 -31.56 17.25 4.68
N PHE A 289 -30.81 17.15 5.78
CA PHE A 289 -31.16 16.25 6.89
C PHE A 289 -32.47 16.64 7.62
N GLY A 290 -32.95 17.87 7.42
CA GLY A 290 -34.10 18.41 8.15
C GLY A 290 -33.77 18.67 9.63
N PHE A 291 -34.79 18.81 10.48
CA PHE A 291 -34.59 19.02 11.92
C PHE A 291 -34.10 17.74 12.60
N MET A 292 -32.80 17.60 12.76
CA MET A 292 -32.18 16.61 13.65
C MET A 292 -31.93 17.21 15.03
N THR A 293 -31.86 16.36 16.05
CA THR A 293 -31.23 16.76 17.31
C THR A 293 -29.70 16.75 17.13
N PRO A 294 -28.95 17.61 17.84
CA PRO A 294 -27.48 17.65 17.74
C PRO A 294 -26.78 16.30 17.96
N GLN A 295 -27.40 15.40 18.74
CA GLN A 295 -26.89 14.05 18.99
C GLN A 295 -27.00 13.16 17.75
N GLN A 296 -28.12 13.22 17.03
CA GLN A 296 -28.34 12.42 15.82
C GLN A 296 -27.48 12.92 14.66
N GLU A 297 -27.25 14.23 14.58
CA GLU A 297 -26.28 14.81 13.65
C GLU A 297 -24.87 14.31 13.95
N ALA A 298 -24.44 14.33 15.22
CA ALA A 298 -23.14 13.81 15.62
C ALA A 298 -22.97 12.30 15.36
N ASP A 299 -24.00 11.49 15.60
CA ASP A 299 -23.96 10.04 15.35
C ASP A 299 -23.88 9.74 13.83
N ALA A 300 -24.71 10.41 13.01
CA ALA A 300 -24.67 10.29 11.55
C ALA A 300 -23.33 10.74 10.97
N VAL A 301 -22.81 11.88 11.44
CA VAL A 301 -21.51 12.43 11.04
C VAL A 301 -20.35 11.52 11.47
N THR A 302 -20.42 10.90 12.65
CA THR A 302 -19.40 9.98 13.17
C THR A 302 -19.31 8.69 12.34
N HIS A 303 -20.43 8.20 11.80
CA HIS A 303 -20.44 7.01 10.93
C HIS A 303 -20.09 7.36 9.45
N LEU A 304 -20.23 8.61 9.02
CA LEU A 304 -19.95 9.06 7.64
C LEU A 304 -18.51 9.54 7.39
N ILE A 305 -17.89 10.23 8.36
CA ILE A 305 -16.62 10.95 8.16
C ILE A 305 -15.43 10.01 7.93
N GLN A 306 -15.50 8.76 8.40
CA GLN A 306 -14.37 7.83 8.24
C GLN A 306 -14.30 7.23 6.83
N ASP A 307 -15.43 7.20 6.10
CA ASP A 307 -15.55 6.44 4.85
C ASP A 307 -15.73 7.31 3.59
N VAL A 308 -16.18 8.57 3.70
CA VAL A 308 -16.53 9.43 2.54
C VAL A 308 -15.65 10.69 2.40
N VAL A 309 -14.94 11.15 3.44
CA VAL A 309 -14.20 12.43 3.38
C VAL A 309 -12.89 12.36 4.17
N LYS A 310 -11.77 12.82 3.57
CA LYS A 310 -10.46 12.85 4.24
C LYS A 310 -10.51 13.51 5.63
N PRO A 311 -9.95 12.88 6.68
CA PRO A 311 -9.94 13.40 8.05
C PRO A 311 -9.21 14.74 8.27
N SER A 312 -8.40 15.22 7.32
CA SER A 312 -7.42 16.27 7.65
C SER A 312 -7.94 17.71 7.65
N ASP A 313 -8.97 18.04 6.87
CA ASP A 313 -9.46 19.44 6.77
C ASP A 313 -10.89 19.64 7.33
N THR A 314 -11.67 18.56 7.48
CA THR A 314 -13.09 18.62 7.86
C THR A 314 -13.29 18.66 9.39
N ILE A 315 -12.40 18.04 10.16
CA ILE A 315 -12.54 17.92 11.63
C ILE A 315 -12.51 19.29 12.33
N ALA A 316 -11.72 20.25 11.83
CA ALA A 316 -11.63 21.58 12.42
C ALA A 316 -12.87 22.44 12.17
N ALA A 317 -13.50 22.30 11.00
CA ALA A 317 -14.72 23.05 10.65
C ALA A 317 -15.94 22.52 11.42
N ILE A 318 -16.06 21.19 11.56
CA ILE A 318 -17.19 20.54 12.23
C ILE A 318 -17.11 20.66 13.75
N ASN A 319 -15.92 20.53 14.37
CA ASN A 319 -15.78 20.81 15.81
C ASN A 319 -16.21 22.24 16.17
N ASN A 320 -15.87 23.21 15.33
CA ASN A 320 -16.32 24.59 15.53
C ASN A 320 -17.84 24.74 15.37
N GLN A 321 -18.48 23.94 14.51
CA GLN A 321 -19.94 23.96 14.32
C GLN A 321 -20.71 23.27 15.44
N VAL A 322 -20.25 22.12 15.94
CA VAL A 322 -20.84 21.45 17.11
C VAL A 322 -20.75 22.37 18.34
N ILE A 323 -19.61 23.05 18.51
CA ILE A 323 -19.45 24.07 19.55
C ILE A 323 -20.41 25.25 19.32
N LEU A 324 -20.52 25.78 18.10
CA LEU A 324 -21.42 26.91 17.77
C LEU A 324 -22.91 26.55 17.93
N SER A 325 -23.33 25.36 17.52
CA SER A 325 -24.72 24.87 17.63
C SER A 325 -25.13 24.67 19.09
N ASN A 326 -24.22 24.10 19.91
CA ASN A 326 -24.42 23.96 21.35
C ASN A 326 -24.47 25.31 22.07
N ILE A 327 -23.63 26.28 21.67
CA ILE A 327 -23.67 27.65 22.20
C ILE A 327 -24.99 28.35 21.82
N SER A 328 -25.43 28.24 20.56
CA SER A 328 -26.66 28.86 20.06
C SER A 328 -27.90 28.32 20.80
N SER A 329 -28.00 26.99 20.91
CA SER A 329 -29.10 26.32 21.63
C SER A 329 -29.12 26.70 23.12
N SER A 330 -27.94 26.82 23.74
CA SER A 330 -27.80 27.28 25.12
C SER A 330 -28.22 28.75 25.28
N LEU A 331 -27.91 29.61 24.31
CA LEU A 331 -28.30 31.02 24.31
C LEU A 331 -29.82 31.21 24.15
N ILE A 332 -30.45 30.44 23.25
CA ILE A 332 -31.91 30.46 23.04
C ILE A 332 -32.63 30.04 24.33
N ASN A 333 -32.14 28.97 24.98
CA ASN A 333 -32.72 28.47 26.22
C ASN A 333 -32.51 29.47 27.37
N LEU A 334 -31.34 30.12 27.42
CA LEU A 334 -31.08 31.21 28.38
C LEU A 334 -32.01 32.40 28.13
N ASN A 335 -32.23 32.81 26.88
CA ASN A 335 -33.14 33.90 26.52
C ASN A 335 -34.59 33.60 26.92
N ALA A 336 -35.06 32.38 26.63
CA ALA A 336 -36.39 31.93 27.05
C ALA A 336 -36.54 31.91 28.59
N ARG A 337 -35.48 31.57 29.33
CA ARG A 337 -35.47 31.65 30.80
C ARG A 337 -35.42 33.09 31.31
N MET A 338 -34.73 34.01 30.63
CA MET A 338 -34.75 35.44 30.98
C MET A 338 -36.12 36.08 30.74
N ASP A 339 -36.78 35.73 29.64
CA ASP A 339 -38.15 36.19 29.33
C ASP A 339 -39.15 35.69 30.38
N ALA A 340 -38.95 34.48 30.91
CA ALA A 340 -39.75 33.95 32.01
C ALA A 340 -39.47 34.59 33.38
N ILE A 341 -38.33 35.27 33.54
CA ILE A 341 -37.94 35.96 34.79
C ILE A 341 -38.29 37.45 34.75
N GLN A 342 -38.54 38.05 33.57
CA GLN A 342 -39.05 39.42 33.49
C GLN A 342 -40.49 39.51 33.99
N PRO A 343 -40.76 40.13 35.16
CA PRO A 343 -42.13 40.47 35.52
C PRO A 343 -42.55 41.60 34.58
N GLY A 344 -43.67 41.41 33.88
CA GLY A 344 -44.21 42.43 32.97
C GLY A 344 -44.38 43.77 33.67
N CYS A 345 -43.48 44.72 33.41
CA CYS A 345 -43.64 46.10 33.82
C CYS A 345 -44.66 46.75 32.89
N ARG A 346 -45.94 46.51 33.16
CA ARG A 346 -47.05 47.30 32.59
C ARG A 346 -47.42 48.39 33.60
N SER A 347 -47.34 49.64 33.14
CA SER A 347 -47.96 50.86 33.69
C SER A 347 -47.35 51.48 34.96
N CYS A 348 -46.56 52.55 34.76
CA CYS A 348 -46.62 53.78 35.55
C CYS A 348 -46.21 54.99 34.67
N ARG A 349 -47.15 55.46 33.82
CA ARG A 349 -47.43 56.87 33.54
C ARG A 349 -48.63 57.01 32.62
#